data_AF-A0A838QXH7-F1
#
_entry.id   AF-A0A838QXH7-F1
#
_cell.length_a   1.000
_cell.length_b   1.000
_cell.length_c   1.000
_cell.angle_alpha   90.00
_cell.angle_beta   90.00
_cell.angle_gamma   90.00
#
_symmetry.space_group_name_H-M   'P 1'
#
loop_
_entity.id
_entity.type
_entity.pdbx_description
1 polymer ?
#
loop_
_entity_poly.entity_id
_entity_poly.type
_entity_poly.pdbx_seq_one_letter_code
_entity_poly.pdbx_strand_id
1 'polypeptide(L)'
;MWLPYDERRLLAAYVHLLKGIDVKGTYHQGKLGRIFVRGNRSWDVPQYGDIDHAPSRFDSAADAGAYMERLNRVIAANRNLEKRNLLILDQHVAEPYVVIVTLTVDGYDLGRQYKHWLSGSGLWFAQYKDHWLWLLAAFLGAAVATQVIDSLLDL
;
A
#
# COMPACT_ATOMS: atom_id res chain seq x y z
N MET A 1 7.61 3.09 10.46
CA MET A 1 8.49 2.63 9.36
C MET A 1 7.95 3.13 8.03
N TRP A 2 8.79 3.59 7.10
CA TRP A 2 8.36 3.98 5.76
C TRP A 2 8.72 2.90 4.74
N LEU A 3 7.70 2.31 4.11
CA LEU A 3 7.89 1.28 3.09
C LEU A 3 7.97 1.88 1.67
N PRO A 4 8.72 1.27 0.74
CA PRO A 4 8.66 1.56 -0.69
C PRO A 4 7.23 1.50 -1.24
N TYR A 5 6.99 2.16 -2.38
CA TYR A 5 5.64 2.27 -2.96
C TYR A 5 4.96 0.92 -3.18
N ASP A 6 5.67 -0.05 -3.76
CA ASP A 6 5.13 -1.37 -4.08
C ASP A 6 4.76 -2.15 -2.80
N GLU A 7 5.64 -2.14 -1.80
CA GLU A 7 5.42 -2.74 -0.49
C GLU A 7 4.20 -2.12 0.22
N ARG A 8 4.08 -0.78 0.23
CA ARG A 8 2.92 -0.08 0.82
C ARG A 8 1.62 -0.47 0.15
N ARG A 9 1.60 -0.44 -1.18
CA ARG A 9 0.39 -0.67 -1.96
C ARG A 9 -0.06 -2.12 -1.85
N LEU A 10 0.89 -3.05 -1.86
CA LEU A 10 0.61 -4.48 -1.69
C LEU A 10 0.10 -4.80 -0.28
N LEU A 11 0.73 -4.23 0.76
CA LEU A 11 0.29 -4.42 2.15
C LEU A 11 -1.11 -3.85 2.40
N ALA A 12 -1.40 -2.65 1.88
CA ALA A 12 -2.73 -2.05 1.95
C ALA A 12 -3.79 -2.91 1.23
N ALA A 13 -3.43 -3.49 0.08
CA ALA A 13 -4.30 -4.41 -0.65
C ALA A 13 -4.59 -5.68 0.15
N TYR A 14 -3.59 -6.29 0.80
CA TYR A 14 -3.83 -7.47 1.65
C TYR A 14 -4.76 -7.17 2.82
N VAL A 15 -4.64 -6.01 3.48
CA VAL A 15 -5.57 -5.61 4.54
C VAL A 15 -7.01 -5.51 4.02
N HIS A 16 -7.20 -5.03 2.79
CA HIS A 16 -8.51 -4.98 2.16
C HIS A 16 -9.05 -6.37 1.81
N LEU A 17 -8.20 -7.24 1.27
CA LEU A 17 -8.58 -8.58 0.81
C LEU A 17 -8.85 -9.55 1.95
N LEU A 18 -7.97 -9.60 2.95
CA LEU A 18 -8.04 -10.55 4.06
C LEU A 18 -9.04 -10.12 5.15
N LYS A 19 -9.36 -8.82 5.25
CA LYS A 19 -10.32 -8.21 6.19
C LYS A 19 -10.07 -8.47 7.69
N GLY A 20 -9.06 -9.26 8.08
CA GLY A 20 -8.72 -9.56 9.46
C GLY A 20 -7.27 -10.00 9.64
N ILE A 21 -6.84 -10.02 10.90
CA ILE A 21 -5.57 -10.61 11.36
C ILE A 21 -5.75 -12.14 11.38
N ASP A 22 -4.69 -12.89 11.11
CA ASP A 22 -4.68 -14.37 11.07
C ASP A 22 -5.58 -15.03 10.00
N VAL A 23 -6.22 -14.23 9.14
CA VAL A 23 -6.93 -14.73 7.97
C VAL A 23 -5.90 -15.11 6.90
N LYS A 24 -5.96 -16.37 6.47
CA LYS A 24 -5.18 -16.85 5.33
C LYS A 24 -5.93 -16.57 4.04
N GLY A 25 -5.25 -16.01 3.04
CA GLY A 25 -5.78 -15.90 1.69
C GLY A 25 -4.78 -16.43 0.69
N THR A 26 -5.26 -17.19 -0.28
CA THR A 26 -4.42 -17.81 -1.31
C THR A 26 -4.57 -17.01 -2.60
N TYR A 27 -3.46 -16.59 -3.21
CA TYR A 27 -3.49 -15.73 -4.38
C TYR A 27 -2.47 -16.17 -5.43
N HIS A 28 -2.85 -16.03 -6.70
CA HIS A 28 -1.90 -16.12 -7.79
C HIS A 28 -1.12 -14.80 -7.90
N GLN A 29 0.19 -14.84 -7.73
CA GLN A 29 1.07 -13.67 -7.69
C GLN A 29 0.98 -12.81 -8.95
N GLY A 30 0.80 -13.43 -10.12
CA GLY A 30 0.57 -12.70 -11.37
C GLY A 30 -0.71 -11.85 -11.39
N LYS A 31 -1.76 -12.27 -10.67
CA LYS A 31 -3.02 -11.51 -10.58
C LYS A 31 -2.91 -10.35 -9.59
N LEU A 32 -2.14 -10.52 -8.52
CA LEU A 32 -1.79 -9.43 -7.60
C LEU A 32 -1.07 -8.27 -8.33
N GLY A 33 -0.37 -8.54 -9.44
CA GLY A 33 0.26 -7.51 -10.26
C GLY A 33 -0.70 -6.44 -10.79
N ARG A 34 -2.01 -6.73 -10.85
CA ARG A 34 -3.06 -5.75 -11.22
C ARG A 34 -3.16 -4.60 -10.22
N ILE A 35 -2.74 -4.81 -8.97
CA ILE A 35 -2.71 -3.77 -7.93
C ILE A 35 -1.78 -2.64 -8.33
N PHE A 36 -0.70 -2.92 -9.10
CA PHE A 36 0.27 -1.91 -9.51
C PHE A 36 -0.13 -1.14 -10.78
N VAL A 37 -1.24 -1.50 -11.42
CA VAL A 37 -1.70 -0.83 -12.64
C VAL A 37 -2.13 0.60 -12.32
N ARG A 38 -1.61 1.56 -13.09
CA ARG A 38 -1.96 2.98 -12.96
C ARG A 38 -3.44 3.17 -13.27
N GLY A 39 -4.15 3.91 -12.42
CA GLY A 39 -5.60 4.13 -12.56
C GLY A 39 -6.47 3.00 -12.01
N ASN A 40 -5.92 1.81 -11.73
CA ASN A 40 -6.67 0.77 -11.06
C ASN A 40 -6.88 1.13 -9.58
N ARG A 41 -8.10 1.53 -9.24
CA ARG A 41 -8.52 1.80 -7.86
C ARG A 41 -9.12 0.57 -7.17
N SER A 42 -9.41 -0.48 -7.94
CA SER A 42 -9.91 -1.73 -7.39
C SER A 42 -8.75 -2.54 -6.84
N TRP A 43 -8.86 -2.93 -5.57
CA TRP A 43 -7.98 -3.91 -4.95
C TRP A 43 -8.60 -5.29 -4.93
N ASP A 44 -9.68 -5.49 -5.68
CA ASP A 44 -10.35 -6.76 -5.81
C ASP A 44 -9.49 -7.71 -6.64
N VAL A 45 -8.91 -8.69 -5.96
CA VAL A 45 -8.11 -9.76 -6.54
C VAL A 45 -8.74 -11.07 -6.05
N PRO A 46 -9.26 -11.91 -6.95
CA PRO A 46 -9.90 -13.15 -6.56
C PRO A 46 -8.91 -14.08 -5.86
N GLN A 47 -9.40 -14.84 -4.88
CA GLN A 47 -8.59 -15.89 -4.28
C GLN A 47 -8.39 -17.02 -5.28
N TYR A 48 -7.27 -17.69 -5.14
CA TYR A 48 -6.96 -18.89 -5.90
C TYR A 48 -8.00 -19.98 -5.60
N GLY A 49 -8.66 -20.48 -6.65
CA GLY A 49 -9.72 -21.49 -6.55
C GLY A 49 -11.16 -20.95 -6.54
N ASP A 50 -11.38 -19.64 -6.38
CA ASP A 50 -12.74 -19.06 -6.36
C ASP A 50 -13.40 -19.00 -7.76
N ILE A 51 -12.61 -18.99 -8.84
CA ILE A 51 -13.11 -18.86 -10.20
C ILE A 51 -12.21 -19.68 -11.12
N ASP A 52 -12.80 -20.49 -12.01
CA ASP A 52 -12.13 -21.10 -13.15
C ASP A 52 -11.55 -20.00 -14.04
N HIS A 53 -10.30 -19.65 -13.78
CA HIS A 53 -9.62 -18.60 -14.53
C HIS A 53 -8.94 -19.21 -15.73
N ALA A 54 -9.45 -18.88 -16.91
CA ALA A 54 -8.72 -19.02 -18.14
C ALA A 54 -7.31 -18.42 -17.96
N PRO A 55 -6.27 -19.09 -18.49
CA PRO A 55 -4.90 -18.58 -18.43
C PRO A 55 -4.88 -17.15 -18.98
N SER A 56 -4.04 -16.28 -18.39
CA SER A 56 -3.87 -14.92 -18.89
C SER A 56 -3.49 -15.00 -20.37
N ARG A 57 -4.42 -14.64 -21.27
CA ARG A 57 -4.17 -14.61 -22.70
C ARG A 57 -3.30 -13.39 -22.98
N PHE A 58 -2.13 -13.63 -23.58
CA PHE A 58 -1.22 -12.57 -24.00
C PHE A 58 -1.38 -12.40 -25.51
N ASP A 59 -1.91 -11.25 -25.93
CA ASP A 59 -2.13 -10.97 -27.35
C ASP A 59 -0.85 -10.48 -28.03
N SER A 60 0.17 -10.08 -27.25
CA SER A 60 1.48 -9.67 -27.74
C SER A 60 2.63 -10.00 -26.78
N ALA A 61 3.86 -9.98 -27.31
CA ALA A 61 5.08 -10.08 -26.49
C ALA A 61 5.23 -8.90 -25.51
N ALA A 62 4.72 -7.72 -25.86
CA ALA A 62 4.72 -6.56 -24.98
C ALA A 62 3.82 -6.80 -23.75
N ASP A 63 2.67 -7.44 -23.93
CA ASP A 63 1.76 -7.78 -22.84
C ASP A 63 2.37 -8.82 -21.90
N ALA A 64 3.06 -9.82 -22.47
CA ALA A 64 3.81 -10.80 -21.69
C ALA A 64 4.95 -10.15 -20.89
N GLY A 65 5.69 -9.21 -21.50
CA GLY A 65 6.74 -8.44 -20.82
C GLY A 65 6.20 -7.63 -19.64
N ALA A 66 5.12 -6.87 -19.87
CA ALA A 66 4.48 -6.07 -18.83
C ALA A 66 3.88 -6.94 -17.70
N TYR A 67 3.43 -8.17 -18.02
CA TYR A 67 3.00 -9.13 -17.02
C TYR A 67 4.17 -9.63 -16.16
N MET A 68 5.28 -10.03 -16.78
CA MET A 68 6.47 -10.52 -16.06
C MET A 68 7.08 -9.43 -15.17
N GLU A 69 7.13 -8.19 -15.64
CA GLU A 69 7.59 -7.05 -14.83
C GLU A 69 6.73 -6.89 -13.57
N ARG A 70 5.40 -6.91 -13.72
CA ARG A 70 4.46 -6.80 -12.59
C ARG A 70 4.58 -7.99 -11.64
N LEU A 71 4.72 -9.21 -12.17
CA LEU A 71 4.93 -10.41 -11.37
C LEU A 71 6.20 -10.28 -10.52
N ASN A 72 7.31 -9.86 -11.13
CA ASN A 72 8.58 -9.69 -10.43
C ASN A 72 8.48 -8.64 -9.31
N ARG A 73 7.73 -7.54 -9.54
CA ARG A 73 7.45 -6.53 -8.52
C ARG A 73 6.66 -7.09 -7.35
N VAL A 74 5.65 -7.93 -7.59
CA VAL A 74 4.89 -8.61 -6.53
C VAL A 74 5.81 -9.53 -5.73
N ILE A 75 6.60 -10.37 -6.40
CA ILE A 75 7.51 -11.32 -5.74
C ILE A 75 8.51 -10.56 -4.86
N ALA A 76 9.12 -9.49 -5.37
CA ALA A 76 10.08 -8.69 -4.63
C ALA A 76 9.43 -8.01 -3.41
N ALA A 77 8.25 -7.41 -3.59
CA ALA A 77 7.52 -6.76 -2.50
C ALA A 77 7.10 -7.76 -1.41
N ASN A 78 6.56 -8.93 -1.78
CA ASN A 78 6.22 -10.01 -0.86
C ASN A 78 7.42 -10.45 -0.03
N ARG A 79 8.55 -10.76 -0.69
CA ARG A 79 9.79 -11.17 0.02
C ARG A 79 10.30 -10.09 0.97
N ASN A 80 10.22 -8.82 0.59
CA ASN A 80 10.67 -7.73 1.46
C ASN A 80 9.75 -7.53 2.67
N LEU A 81 8.43 -7.64 2.48
CA LEU A 81 7.46 -7.56 3.57
C LEU A 81 7.60 -8.74 4.54
N GLU A 82 7.85 -9.95 4.02
CA GLU A 82 8.16 -11.14 4.82
C GLU A 82 9.44 -10.96 5.65
N LYS A 83 10.53 -10.50 5.02
CA LYS A 83 11.79 -10.20 5.71
C LYS A 83 11.63 -9.19 6.85
N ARG A 84 10.65 -8.29 6.75
CA ARG A 84 10.30 -7.29 7.78
C ARG A 84 9.29 -7.82 8.80
N ASN A 85 8.92 -9.09 8.72
CA ASN A 85 7.94 -9.75 9.58
C ASN A 85 6.54 -9.11 9.57
N LEU A 86 6.17 -8.48 8.43
CA LEU A 86 4.85 -7.87 8.23
C LEU A 86 3.83 -8.86 7.64
N LEU A 87 4.31 -9.98 7.13
CA LEU A 87 3.47 -11.02 6.59
C LEU A 87 4.20 -12.36 6.68
N ILE A 88 3.42 -13.43 6.64
CA ILE A 88 3.88 -14.81 6.58
C ILE A 88 3.46 -15.34 5.21
N LEU A 89 4.42 -15.87 4.45
CA LEU A 89 4.17 -16.47 3.15
C LEU A 89 4.38 -17.98 3.22
N ASP A 90 3.33 -18.73 2.87
CA ASP A 90 3.47 -20.14 2.56
C ASP A 90 3.35 -20.33 1.04
N GLN A 91 4.24 -21.11 0.44
CA GLN A 91 4.16 -21.43 -0.99
C GLN A 91 3.20 -22.60 -1.21
N HIS A 92 2.43 -22.54 -2.31
CA HIS A 92 1.60 -23.65 -2.72
C HIS A 92 2.47 -24.81 -3.25
N VAL A 93 2.20 -26.04 -2.79
CA VAL A 93 3.03 -27.22 -3.09
C VAL A 93 3.07 -27.54 -4.59
N ALA A 94 1.95 -27.35 -5.29
CA ALA A 94 1.81 -27.73 -6.68
C ALA A 94 2.06 -26.59 -7.69
N GLU A 95 1.99 -25.33 -7.26
CA GLU A 95 2.01 -24.18 -8.18
C GLU A 95 2.97 -23.07 -7.71
N PRO A 96 4.05 -22.78 -8.46
CA PRO A 96 5.13 -21.91 -7.98
C PRO A 96 4.75 -20.42 -7.86
N TYR A 97 3.67 -20.01 -8.55
CA TYR A 97 3.20 -18.62 -8.54
C TYR A 97 1.97 -18.42 -7.66
N VAL A 98 1.56 -19.43 -6.90
CA VAL A 98 0.48 -19.33 -5.93
C VAL A 98 1.09 -19.21 -4.54
N VAL A 99 0.63 -18.20 -3.79
CA VAL A 99 1.12 -17.90 -2.45
C VAL A 99 -0.04 -17.78 -1.49
N ILE A 100 0.11 -18.38 -0.31
CA ILE A 100 -0.78 -18.23 0.82
C ILE A 100 -0.21 -17.11 1.67
N VAL A 101 -1.01 -16.08 1.92
CA VAL A 101 -0.60 -14.88 2.62
C VAL A 101 -1.38 -14.78 3.93
N THR A 102 -0.66 -14.56 5.01
CA THR A 102 -1.22 -14.22 6.33
C THR A 102 -0.59 -12.91 6.80
N LEU A 103 -1.39 -11.98 7.32
CA LEU A 103 -0.88 -10.75 7.91
C LEU A 103 -0.49 -10.98 9.37
N THR A 104 0.68 -10.48 9.76
CA THR A 104 1.03 -10.34 11.17
C THR A 104 0.26 -9.17 11.79
N VAL A 105 0.24 -9.07 13.12
CA VAL A 105 -0.39 -7.94 13.83
C VAL A 105 0.20 -6.61 13.34
N ASP A 106 1.53 -6.50 13.32
CA ASP A 106 2.25 -5.31 12.86
C ASP A 106 1.96 -4.99 11.38
N GLY A 107 1.88 -6.02 10.54
CA GLY A 107 1.56 -5.88 9.13
C GLY A 107 0.15 -5.37 8.88
N TYR A 108 -0.83 -5.87 9.65
CA TYR A 108 -2.22 -5.45 9.55
C TYR A 108 -2.39 -3.99 9.99
N ASP A 109 -1.81 -3.62 11.13
CA ASP A 109 -1.88 -2.24 11.64
C ASP A 109 -1.21 -1.25 10.67
N LEU A 110 -0.03 -1.58 10.18
CA LEU A 110 0.69 -0.75 9.21
C LEU A 110 -0.06 -0.67 7.86
N GLY A 111 -0.60 -1.79 7.38
CA GLY A 111 -1.37 -1.83 6.14
C GLY A 111 -2.68 -1.03 6.22
N ARG A 112 -3.36 -1.03 7.37
CA ARG A 112 -4.53 -0.17 7.63
C ARG A 112 -4.17 1.30 7.52
N GLN A 113 -3.02 1.71 8.07
CA GLN A 113 -2.55 3.08 7.96
C GLN A 113 -2.34 3.49 6.50
N TYR A 114 -1.80 2.60 5.65
CA TYR A 114 -1.63 2.88 4.21
C TYR A 114 -2.92 2.84 3.40
N LYS A 115 -4.00 2.22 3.90
CA LYS A 115 -5.29 2.14 3.20
C LYS A 115 -6.07 3.45 3.22
N HIS A 116 -5.95 4.25 4.28
CA HIS A 116 -6.69 5.51 4.39
C HIS A 116 -6.09 6.57 3.47
N TRP A 117 -6.92 7.19 2.60
CA TRP A 117 -6.54 8.24 1.63
C TRP A 117 -5.60 9.32 2.19
N LEU A 118 -5.75 9.69 3.47
CA LEU A 118 -4.94 10.71 4.15
C LEU A 118 -3.47 10.33 4.38
N SER A 119 -3.07 9.07 4.21
CA SER A 119 -1.67 8.66 4.24
C SER A 119 -0.99 8.71 2.87
N GLY A 120 -1.76 8.88 1.78
CA GLY A 120 -1.25 9.13 0.43
C GLY A 120 -0.69 10.55 0.24
N SER A 121 -1.19 11.54 0.99
CA SER A 121 -0.70 12.93 0.97
C SER A 121 0.56 13.13 1.81
N GLY A 122 1.04 12.12 2.54
CA GLY A 122 2.20 12.24 3.44
C GLY A 122 1.90 13.02 4.72
N LEU A 123 0.71 13.62 4.88
CA LEU A 123 0.33 14.47 6.02
C LEU A 123 0.32 13.72 7.36
N TRP A 124 0.14 12.41 7.37
CA TRP A 124 0.18 11.63 8.63
C TRP A 124 1.61 11.34 9.11
N PHE A 125 2.59 11.36 8.18
CA PHE A 125 4.02 11.30 8.52
C PHE A 125 4.65 12.69 8.62
N ALA A 126 3.85 13.76 8.52
CA ALA A 126 4.24 15.12 8.84
C ALA A 126 4.85 15.21 10.24
N GLN A 127 4.36 14.43 11.20
CA GLN A 127 4.95 14.37 12.54
C GLN A 127 6.44 14.00 12.56
N TYR A 128 6.97 13.34 11.52
CA TYR A 128 8.39 12.97 11.44
C TYR A 128 9.18 13.74 10.37
N LYS A 129 8.51 14.51 9.49
CA LYS A 129 9.17 15.23 8.37
C LYS A 129 8.92 16.74 8.36
N ASP A 130 7.89 17.20 9.06
CA ASP A 130 7.29 18.53 8.89
C ASP A 130 7.40 19.40 10.14
N HIS A 131 8.55 19.35 10.82
CA HIS A 131 8.89 20.38 11.80
C HIS A 131 8.84 21.80 11.18
N TRP A 132 9.16 21.90 9.87
CA TRP A 132 9.14 23.15 9.12
C TRP A 132 7.73 23.67 8.77
N LEU A 133 6.72 22.81 8.60
CA LEU A 133 5.34 23.26 8.37
C LEU A 133 4.71 23.82 9.64
N TRP A 134 5.04 23.26 10.81
CA TRP A 134 4.66 23.85 12.09
C TRP A 134 5.32 25.20 12.31
N LEU A 135 6.57 25.39 11.88
CA LEU A 135 7.22 26.71 11.87
C LEU A 135 6.50 27.70 10.95
N LEU A 136 6.10 27.29 9.75
CA LEU A 136 5.31 28.13 8.84
C LEU A 136 3.93 28.48 9.40
N ALA A 137 3.23 27.52 10.00
CA ALA A 137 1.94 27.75 10.62
C ALA A 137 2.05 28.70 11.83
N ALA A 138 3.09 28.54 12.66
CA ALA A 138 3.37 29.45 13.76
C ALA A 138 3.74 30.86 13.27
N PHE A 139 4.52 30.97 12.19
CA PHE A 139 4.88 32.24 11.59
C PHE A 139 3.67 32.98 11.01
N LEU A 140 2.80 32.27 10.28
CA LEU A 140 1.56 32.85 9.74
C LEU A 140 0.59 33.23 10.87
N GLY A 141 0.47 32.39 11.90
CA GLY A 141 -0.34 32.69 13.08
C GLY A 141 0.14 33.95 13.81
N ALA A 142 1.46 34.11 13.95
CA ALA A 142 2.05 35.31 14.53
C ALA A 142 1.76 36.56 13.69
N ALA A 143 1.93 36.49 12.36
CA ALA A 143 1.65 37.62 11.48
C ALA A 143 0.19 38.09 11.53
N VAL A 144 -0.75 37.14 11.61
CA VAL A 144 -2.19 37.46 11.76
C VAL A 144 -2.46 38.05 13.14
N ALA A 145 -1.87 37.50 14.21
CA ALA A 145 -2.03 38.04 15.56
C ALA A 145 -1.54 39.49 15.68
N THR A 146 -0.40 39.82 15.05
CA THR A 146 0.12 41.19 15.04
C THR A 146 -0.83 42.15 14.35
N GLN A 147 -1.38 41.79 13.17
CA GLN A 147 -2.33 42.65 12.47
C GLN A 147 -3.61 42.90 13.26
N VAL A 148 -4.10 41.90 14.00
CA VAL A 148 -5.28 42.04 14.87
C VAL A 148 -4.99 42.99 16.03
N ILE A 149 -3.81 42.89 16.65
CA ILE A 149 -3.41 43.78 17.75
C ILE A 149 -3.26 45.22 17.26
N ASP A 150 -2.58 45.45 16.13
CA ASP A 150 -2.43 46.79 15.54
C ASP A 150 -3.80 47.41 15.25
N SER A 151 -4.72 46.64 14.65
CA SER A 151 -6.08 47.10 14.36
C SER A 151 -6.92 47.40 15.62
N LEU A 152 -6.59 46.79 16.76
CA LEU A 152 -7.26 47.05 18.04
C LEU A 152 -6.65 48.24 18.80
N LEU A 153 -5.40 48.60 18.55
CA LEU A 153 -4.69 49.71 19.20
C LEU A 153 -4.89 51.05 18.47
N ASP A 154 -5.22 51.02 17.17
CA ASP A 154 -5.58 52.20 16.37
C ASP A 154 -7.04 52.69 16.60
N LEU A 155 -7.78 52.04 17.53
CA LEU A 155 -9.13 52.40 17.99
C LEU A 155 -9.10 53.04 19.39
#